data_AF-A0A7C0VEU0-F1
#
_entry.id   AF-A0A7C0VEU0-F1
#
_cell.length_a   1.000
_cell.length_b   1.000
_cell.length_c   1.000
_cell.angle_alpha   90.00
_cell.angle_beta   90.00
_cell.angle_gamma   90.00
#
_symmetry.space_group_name_H-M   'P 1'
#
loop_
_entity.id
_entity.type
_entity.pdbx_description
1 polymer ?
#
loop_
_entity_poly.entity_id
_entity_poly.type
_entity_poly.pdbx_seq_one_letter_code
_entity_poly.pdbx_strand_id
1 'polypeptide(L)'
;MKLTKLERETYEFIRRRGEVMTVNIPPRMRGAVPNLKRKGLIEVYKDYTSPWSTKKMKFVRVKDHPNVQELDSGGESETPSFDRNQTKP
;
A
#
# COMPACT_ATOMS: atom_id res chain seq x y z
N MET A 1 15.69 17.64 -7.24
CA MET A 1 15.88 16.89 -5.97
C MET A 1 17.23 16.18 -5.98
N LYS A 2 18.05 16.35 -4.94
CA LYS A 2 19.31 15.58 -4.80
C LYS A 2 19.06 14.41 -3.86
N LEU A 3 19.28 13.19 -4.36
CA LEU A 3 19.27 11.97 -3.55
C LEU A 3 20.70 11.65 -3.12
N THR A 4 20.86 11.32 -1.84
CA THR A 4 22.10 10.74 -1.34
C THR A 4 22.31 9.34 -1.95
N LYS A 5 23.55 8.83 -1.93
CA LYS A 5 23.85 7.48 -2.43
C LYS A 5 22.97 6.41 -1.75
N LEU A 6 22.81 6.52 -0.43
CA LEU A 6 21.99 5.61 0.37
C LEU A 6 20.50 5.68 0.02
N GLU A 7 19.96 6.89 -0.17
CA GLU A 7 18.56 7.05 -0.60
C GLU A 7 18.32 6.46 -1.99
N ARG A 8 19.26 6.65 -2.92
CA ARG A 8 19.16 6.09 -4.27
C ARG A 8 19.19 4.56 -4.23
N GLU A 9 20.14 3.99 -3.51
CA GLU A 9 20.24 2.54 -3.32
C GLU A 9 18.98 1.96 -2.67
N THR A 10 18.42 2.66 -1.69
CA THR A 10 17.15 2.27 -1.04
C THR A 10 15.97 2.33 -1.99
N TYR A 11 15.88 3.39 -2.79
CA TYR A 11 14.85 3.50 -3.81
C TYR A 11 14.96 2.38 -4.84
N GLU A 12 16.16 2.09 -5.35
CA GLU A 12 16.39 0.99 -6.31
C GLU A 12 16.08 -0.39 -5.71
N PHE A 13 16.43 -0.62 -4.44
CA PHE A 13 16.11 -1.85 -3.73
C PHE A 13 14.61 -2.09 -3.64
N ILE A 14 13.83 -1.06 -3.27
CA ILE A 14 12.37 -1.16 -3.21
C ILE A 14 11.82 -1.33 -4.63
N ARG A 15 12.30 -0.56 -5.61
CA ARG A 15 11.86 -0.64 -7.01
C ARG A 15 12.03 -2.04 -7.62
N ARG A 16 13.16 -2.70 -7.36
CA ARG A 16 13.43 -4.05 -7.86
C ARG A 16 12.54 -5.12 -7.23
N ARG A 17 12.05 -4.89 -6.01
CA ARG A 17 11.17 -5.83 -5.28
C ARG A 17 9.69 -5.49 -5.41
N GLY A 18 9.34 -4.28 -5.85
CA GLY A 18 7.98 -3.77 -5.93
C GLY A 18 7.44 -3.37 -4.55
N GLU A 19 7.10 -4.38 -3.75
CA GLU A 19 6.55 -4.23 -2.40
C GLU A 19 7.46 -4.90 -1.37
N VAL A 20 7.80 -4.19 -0.29
CA VAL A 20 8.69 -4.69 0.74
C VAL A 20 8.17 -4.34 2.13
N MET A 21 8.06 -5.35 3.01
CA MET A 21 7.85 -5.10 4.44
C MET A 21 9.00 -4.31 5.07
N THR A 22 8.71 -3.34 5.93
CA THR A 22 9.73 -2.53 6.60
C THR A 22 10.73 -3.34 7.42
N VAL A 23 10.32 -4.52 7.91
CA VAL A 23 11.19 -5.43 8.68
C VAL A 23 12.23 -6.11 7.79
N ASN A 24 11.91 -6.33 6.51
CA ASN A 24 12.79 -6.95 5.52
C ASN A 24 13.78 -5.95 4.89
N ILE A 25 13.60 -4.66 5.15
CA ILE A 25 14.55 -3.63 4.73
C ILE A 25 15.76 -3.67 5.68
N PRO A 26 17.00 -3.79 5.14
CA PRO A 26 18.20 -3.76 5.95
C PRO A 26 18.25 -2.53 6.87
N PRO A 27 18.67 -2.68 8.15
CA PRO A 27 18.68 -1.57 9.12
C PRO A 27 19.42 -0.32 8.63
N ARG A 28 20.52 -0.51 7.87
CA ARG A 28 21.32 0.57 7.27
C ARG A 28 20.53 1.44 6.28
N MET A 29 19.55 0.86 5.59
CA MET A 29 18.74 1.51 4.56
C MET A 29 17.42 2.06 5.12
N ARG A 30 16.97 1.54 6.27
CA ARG A 30 15.71 1.93 6.92
C ARG A 30 15.65 3.42 7.25
N GLY A 31 16.79 4.05 7.55
CA GLY A 31 16.88 5.50 7.77
C GLY A 31 16.56 6.36 6.54
N ALA A 32 16.71 5.82 5.33
CA ALA A 32 16.38 6.52 4.09
C ALA A 32 14.87 6.50 3.78
N VAL A 33 14.12 5.51 4.28
CA VAL A 33 12.67 5.36 4.07
C VAL A 33 11.88 6.62 4.44
N PRO A 34 12.01 7.21 5.65
CA PRO A 34 11.26 8.43 5.98
C PRO A 34 11.62 9.62 5.08
N ASN A 35 12.87 9.73 4.64
CA ASN A 35 13.30 10.80 3.73
C ASN A 35 12.73 10.62 2.33
N LEU A 36 12.74 9.39 1.79
CA LEU A 36 12.13 9.06 0.50
C LEU A 36 10.60 9.27 0.53
N LYS A 37 9.94 8.93 1.64
CA LYS A 37 8.50 9.22 1.84
C LYS A 37 8.24 10.72 1.81
N ARG A 38 9.04 11.53 2.54
CA ARG A 38 8.90 12.99 2.56
C ARG A 38 9.09 13.61 1.18
N LYS A 39 9.94 12.99 0.34
CA LYS A 39 10.15 13.37 -1.06
C LYS A 39 9.07 12.86 -2.02
N GLY A 40 8.09 12.08 -1.55
CA GLY A 40 6.99 11.56 -2.37
C GLY A 40 7.38 10.43 -3.34
N LEU A 41 8.59 9.87 -3.22
CA LEU A 41 9.08 8.81 -4.11
C LEU A 41 8.56 7.43 -3.75
N ILE A 42 8.20 7.24 -2.49
CA ILE A 42 7.71 5.96 -1.96
C ILE A 42 6.49 6.21 -1.07
N GLU A 43 5.67 5.19 -0.96
CA GLU A 43 4.53 5.15 -0.07
C GLU A 43 4.74 4.12 1.04
N VAL A 44 4.24 4.43 2.23
CA VAL A 44 4.26 3.52 3.37
C VAL A 44 2.83 3.33 3.86
N TYR A 45 2.37 2.09 3.83
CA TYR A 45 1.01 1.71 4.25
C TYR A 45 1.07 0.51 5.19
N LYS A 46 -0.10 0.14 5.72
CA LYS A 46 -0.26 -1.01 6.61
C LYS A 46 -1.23 -1.98 5.98
N ASP A 47 -0.82 -3.23 5.84
CA ASP A 47 -1.65 -4.30 5.29
C ASP A 47 -1.51 -5.60 6.06
N TYR A 48 -2.45 -6.51 5.89
CA TYR A 48 -2.36 -7.87 6.42
C TYR A 48 -1.52 -8.73 5.48
N THR A 49 -0.59 -9.50 6.03
CA THR A 49 0.19 -10.47 5.26
C THR A 49 -0.63 -11.68 4.84
N SER A 50 -1.72 -11.96 5.54
CA SER A 50 -2.64 -13.06 5.25
C SER A 50 -4.04 -12.72 5.78
N PRO A 51 -5.12 -13.29 5.22
CA PRO A 51 -6.49 -13.03 5.66
C PRO A 51 -6.77 -13.40 7.13
N TRP A 52 -5.97 -14.32 7.67
CA TRP A 52 -6.08 -14.82 9.04
C TRP A 52 -5.14 -14.10 10.02
N SER A 53 -4.31 -13.18 9.53
CA SER A 53 -3.40 -12.42 10.38
C SER A 53 -4.20 -11.40 11.20
N THR A 54 -4.03 -11.42 12.51
CA THR A 54 -4.63 -10.43 13.40
C THR A 54 -3.87 -9.10 13.39
N LYS A 55 -2.64 -9.08 12.85
CA LYS A 55 -1.75 -7.91 12.90
C LYS A 55 -1.43 -7.37 11.50
N LYS A 56 -1.70 -6.09 11.32
CA LYS A 56 -1.23 -5.34 10.13
C LYS A 56 0.26 -5.09 10.22
N MET A 57 0.98 -5.42 9.15
CA MET A 57 2.39 -5.13 8.97
C MET A 57 2.58 -3.86 8.15
N LYS A 58 3.73 -3.20 8.32
CA LYS A 58 4.08 -2.00 7.54
C LYS A 58 4.80 -2.43 6.26
N PHE A 59 4.30 -1.93 5.14
CA PHE A 59 4.85 -2.16 3.81
C PHE A 59 5.30 -0.85 3.19
N VAL A 60 6.22 -0.98 2.25
CA VAL A 60 6.79 0.12 1.48
C VAL A 60 6.75 -0.26 0.01
N ARG A 61 6.22 0.64 -0.82
CA ARG A 61 6.21 0.51 -2.27
C ARG A 61 6.73 1.78 -2.93
N VAL A 62 7.28 1.65 -4.14
CA VAL A 62 7.60 2.82 -4.96
C VAL A 62 6.29 3.47 -5.41
N LYS A 63 6.22 4.79 -5.32
CA LYS A 63 5.12 5.54 -5.89
C LYS A 63 5.48 5.79 -7.35
N ASP A 64 5.18 4.83 -8.21
CA ASP A 64 5.13 5.14 -9.64
C ASP A 64 4.01 6.16 -9.80
N HIS A 65 4.31 7.32 -10.38
CA HIS A 65 3.27 8.28 -10.70
C HIS A 65 2.44 7.70 -11.85
N PRO A 66 1.16 7.39 -11.64
CA PRO A 66 0.16 7.90 -12.52
C PRO A 66 -0.51 9.03 -11.76
N ASN A 67 -0.42 10.23 -12.30
CA ASN A 67 -1.35 11.27 -11.97
C ASN A 67 -2.73 10.78 -12.46
N VAL A 68 -3.41 9.96 -11.68
CA VAL A 68 -4.85 9.72 -11.83
C VAL A 68 -5.49 10.46 -10.67
N GLN A 69 -5.73 11.74 -10.91
CA GLN A 69 -6.84 12.42 -10.26
C GLN A 69 -8.11 11.89 -10.93
N GLU A 70 -9.06 11.49 -10.08
CA GLU A 70 -10.49 11.29 -10.33
C GLU A 70 -10.92 10.16 -11.28
N LEU A 71 -11.55 9.15 -10.67
CA LEU A 71 -12.93 8.82 -10.99
C LEU A 71 -13.67 8.65 -9.67
N ASP A 72 -14.33 9.73 -9.26
CA ASP A 72 -15.62 9.62 -8.57
C ASP A 72 -16.52 8.66 -9.37
N SER A 73 -17.32 7.85 -8.66
CA SER A 73 -18.66 7.34 -9.02
C SER A 73 -18.83 5.84 -8.69
N GLY A 74 -19.69 5.56 -7.71
CA GLY A 74 -20.54 4.37 -7.67
C GLY A 74 -19.88 3.08 -7.15
N GLY A 75 -20.46 2.32 -6.23
CA GLY A 75 -21.83 2.35 -5.77
C GLY A 75 -21.94 1.64 -4.43
N GLU A 76 -22.96 2.07 -3.70
CA GLU A 76 -23.53 1.43 -2.54
C GLU A 76 -23.66 -0.08 -2.82
N SER A 77 -23.07 -0.91 -1.97
CA SER A 77 -23.42 -2.32 -1.95
C SER A 77 -24.85 -2.42 -1.44
N GLU A 78 -25.80 -2.50 -2.36
CA GLU A 78 -27.16 -2.96 -2.10
C GLU A 78 -27.09 -4.25 -1.29
N THR A 79 -27.54 -4.17 -0.04
CA THR A 79 -27.88 -5.36 0.74
C THR A 79 -28.99 -6.09 0.00
N PRO A 80 -28.88 -7.40 -0.30
CA PRO A 80 -30.00 -8.12 -0.87
C PRO A 80 -31.14 -8.15 0.17
N SER A 81 -32.21 -7.41 -0.12
CA SER A 81 -33.48 -7.50 0.59
C SER A 81 -34.00 -8.93 0.43
N PHE A 82 -33.91 -9.69 1.50
CA PHE A 82 -34.43 -11.06 1.57
C PHE A 82 -35.97 -10.97 1.61
N ASP A 83 -36.58 -11.13 0.44
CA ASP A 83 -38.03 -11.12 0.26
C ASP A 83 -38.65 -12.34 0.96
N ARG A 84 -39.06 -12.16 2.22
CA ARG A 84 -39.93 -13.11 2.92
C ARG A 84 -41.36 -12.84 2.49
N ASN A 85 -41.80 -13.45 1.40
CA ASN A 85 -43.18 -13.86 1.23
C ASN A 85 -43.34 -14.62 -0.09
N GLN A 86 -43.49 -15.95 0.01
CA GLN A 86 -44.61 -16.69 -0.59
C GLN A 86 -44.34 -18.20 -0.53
N THR A 87 -44.96 -18.88 0.43
CA THR A 87 -45.46 -20.25 0.17
C THR A 87 -46.66 -20.53 1.07
N LYS A 88 -47.86 -20.33 0.52
CA LYS A 88 -49.08 -21.12 0.75
C LYS A 88 -49.77 -21.20 -0.60
N PRO A 89 -50.21 -22.39 -1.04
CA PRO A 89 -51.44 -22.98 -0.50
C PRO A 89 -51.23 -24.30 0.23
#